data_AF-A0A821CJI7-F1
#
_entry.id   AF-A0A821CJI7-F1
#
_cell.length_a   1.000
_cell.length_b   1.000
_cell.length_c   1.000
_cell.angle_alpha   90.00
_cell.angle_beta   90.00
_cell.angle_gamma   90.00
#
_symmetry.space_group_name_H-M   'P 1'
#
loop_
_entity.id
_entity.type
_entity.pdbx_description
1 polymer ?
#
loop_
_entity_poly.entity_id
_entity_poly.type
_entity_poly.pdbx_seq_one_letter_code
_entity_poly.pdbx_strand_id
1 'polypeptide(L)'
;DVKQSNDGKYRLIKLRNPWGGKYTWIGDWSDDCLLWNENPDLHRELLKEKRSKSDGVFWMPFESFVKYFECVDICKIRPDWYEVRDS
;
A
#
# COMPACT_ATOMS: atom_id res chain seq x y z
N ASP A 1 -2.68 3.60 1.73
CA ASP A 1 -2.51 3.73 3.19
C ASP A 1 -1.02 3.84 3.49
N VAL A 2 -0.60 4.72 4.41
CA VAL A 2 0.82 4.85 4.79
C VAL A 2 0.95 4.52 6.26
N LYS A 3 1.85 3.59 6.57
CA LYS A 3 2.11 3.09 7.92
C LYS A 3 3.57 3.29 8.28
N GLN A 4 3.81 3.65 9.53
CA GLN A 4 5.15 3.84 10.06
C GLN A 4 5.36 2.86 11.22
N SER A 5 6.53 2.26 11.29
CA SER A 5 6.93 1.38 12.38
C SER A 5 7.02 2.14 13.70
N ASN A 6 6.87 1.41 14.82
CA ASN A 6 6.90 2.01 16.16
C ASN A 6 8.22 2.70 16.51
N ASP A 7 9.33 2.19 15.97
CA ASP A 7 10.68 2.76 16.11
C ASP A 7 10.98 3.85 15.06
N GLY A 8 10.03 4.13 14.16
CA GLY A 8 10.16 5.09 13.08
C GLY A 8 11.14 4.70 11.96
N LYS A 9 11.72 3.50 12.01
CA LYS A 9 12.73 3.01 11.07
C LYS A 9 12.17 2.70 9.68
N TYR A 10 10.92 2.27 9.59
CA TYR A 10 10.30 1.87 8.33
C TYR A 10 9.02 2.66 8.10
N ARG A 11 8.91 3.26 6.91
CA ARG A 11 7.68 3.87 6.40
C ARG A 11 7.22 3.10 5.18
N LEU A 12 6.08 2.45 5.28
CA LEU A 12 5.52 1.58 4.26
C LEU A 12 4.24 2.19 3.68
N ILE A 13 4.04 2.00 2.38
CA ILE A 13 2.81 2.39 1.69
C ILE A 13 2.12 1.15 1.13
N LYS A 14 0.80 1.09 1.35
CA LYS A 14 -0.11 0.10 0.78
C LYS A 14 -0.68 0.65 -0.52
N LEU A 15 -0.45 -0.07 -1.60
CA LEU A 15 -0.97 0.23 -2.94
C LEU A 15 -1.81 -0.92 -3.45
N ARG A 16 -2.70 -0.63 -4.38
CA ARG A 16 -3.50 -1.62 -5.09
C ARG A 16 -3.34 -1.44 -6.59
N ASN A 17 -2.91 -2.49 -7.27
CA ASN A 17 -2.91 -2.58 -8.71
C ASN A 17 -4.34 -2.91 -9.21
N PRO A 18 -5.02 -1.99 -9.95
CA PRO A 18 -6.37 -2.22 -10.44
C PRO A 18 -6.48 -3.37 -11.47
N TRP A 19 -5.37 -3.66 -12.18
CA TRP A 19 -5.31 -4.71 -13.21
C TRP A 19 -5.08 -6.12 -12.63
N GLY A 20 -5.01 -6.26 -11.30
CA GLY A 20 -4.93 -7.54 -10.59
C GLY A 20 -3.51 -8.00 -10.24
N GLY A 21 -3.40 -9.21 -9.70
CA GLY A 21 -2.20 -9.77 -9.06
C GLY A 21 -1.06 -10.23 -9.96
N LYS A 22 -1.11 -9.98 -11.28
CA LYS A 22 -0.09 -10.50 -12.21
C LYS A 22 1.23 -9.74 -12.13
N TYR A 23 1.20 -8.50 -11.66
CA TYR A 23 2.37 -7.64 -11.46
C TYR A 23 2.29 -7.02 -10.06
N THR A 24 2.88 -7.71 -9.08
CA THR A 24 3.02 -7.25 -7.70
C THR A 24 4.46 -6.82 -7.42
N TRP A 25 4.66 -6.04 -6.35
CA TRP A 25 5.98 -5.64 -5.90
C TRP A 25 6.77 -6.84 -5.39
N ILE A 26 8.00 -7.00 -5.89
CA ILE A 26 8.92 -8.11 -5.56
C ILE A 26 10.13 -7.67 -4.72
N GLY A 27 10.20 -6.40 -4.31
CA GLY A 27 11.29 -5.86 -3.52
C GLY A 27 11.09 -6.02 -2.01
N ASP A 28 11.73 -5.14 -1.24
CA ASP A 28 11.57 -5.11 0.22
C ASP A 28 10.09 -4.97 0.61
N TRP A 29 9.67 -5.71 1.64
CA TRP A 29 8.28 -5.78 2.11
C TRP A 29 7.28 -6.36 1.10
N SER A 30 7.75 -6.97 0.01
CA SER A 30 6.93 -7.84 -0.83
C SER A 30 6.36 -9.02 -0.04
N ASP A 31 5.44 -9.75 -0.67
CA ASP A 31 4.73 -10.84 -0.02
C ASP A 31 5.62 -11.94 0.54
N ASP A 32 6.71 -12.21 -0.15
CA ASP A 32 7.63 -13.30 0.16
C ASP A 32 8.94 -12.78 0.81
N CYS A 33 8.98 -11.51 1.25
CA CYS A 33 10.16 -10.87 1.84
C CYS A 33 10.45 -11.34 3.28
N LEU A 34 11.71 -11.67 3.59
CA LEU A 34 12.13 -12.11 4.93
C LEU A 34 12.10 -11.00 5.99
N LEU A 35 12.11 -9.72 5.61
CA LEU A 35 12.05 -8.58 6.54
C LEU A 35 10.80 -8.59 7.42
N TRP A 36 9.73 -9.25 6.97
CA TRP A 36 8.53 -9.52 7.75
C TRP A 36 8.82 -10.35 9.01
N ASN A 37 9.73 -11.32 8.93
CA ASN A 37 10.10 -12.18 10.05
C ASN A 37 10.96 -11.44 11.09
N GLU A 38 11.77 -10.49 10.64
CA GLU A 38 12.59 -9.63 11.50
C GLU A 38 11.75 -8.54 12.21
N ASN A 39 10.54 -8.28 11.72
CA ASN A 39 9.64 -7.24 12.22
C ASN A 39 8.23 -7.79 12.51
N PRO A 40 8.09 -8.70 13.50
CA PRO A 40 6.84 -9.41 13.76
C PRO A 40 5.68 -8.49 14.19
N ASP A 41 5.97 -7.33 14.79
CA ASP A 41 4.95 -6.35 15.16
C ASP A 41 4.31 -5.68 13.94
N LEU A 42 5.13 -5.21 12.99
CA LEU A 42 4.68 -4.70 11.70
C LEU A 42 3.95 -5.77 10.90
N HIS A 43 4.50 -6.98 10.88
CA HIS A 43 3.87 -8.13 10.23
C HIS A 43 2.44 -8.33 10.77
N ARG A 44 2.28 -8.39 12.09
CA ARG A 44 0.98 -8.57 12.74
C ARG A 44 0.03 -7.39 12.54
N GLU A 45 0.50 -6.15 12.50
CA GLU A 45 -0.36 -4.99 12.26
C GLU A 45 -0.84 -4.93 10.81
N LEU A 46 0.09 -5.10 9.86
CA LEU A 46 -0.16 -4.86 8.44
C LEU A 46 -0.74 -6.06 7.70
N LEU A 47 -0.63 -7.27 8.24
CA LEU A 47 -1.13 -8.51 7.63
C LEU A 47 -2.38 -9.08 8.29
N LYS A 48 -2.97 -8.37 9.25
CA LYS A 48 -4.33 -8.65 9.72
C LYS A 48 -5.36 -8.61 8.59
N GLU A 49 -5.11 -7.77 7.59
CA GLU A 49 -5.90 -7.73 6.37
C GLU A 49 -5.43 -8.84 5.44
N LYS A 50 -6.26 -9.89 5.28
CA LYS A 50 -5.98 -11.06 4.45
C LYS A 50 -5.39 -10.65 3.10
N ARG A 51 -4.11 -10.94 2.88
CA ARG A 51 -3.50 -10.96 1.56
C ARG A 51 -4.25 -11.96 0.69
N SER A 52 -4.98 -11.49 -0.30
CA SER A 52 -5.31 -12.34 -1.43
C SER A 52 -4.38 -11.95 -2.55
N LYS A 53 -3.42 -12.79 -2.96
CA LYS A 53 -2.55 -12.47 -4.13
C LYS A 53 -3.36 -12.07 -5.38
N SER A 54 -4.66 -12.38 -5.43
CA SER A 54 -5.60 -11.97 -6.47
C SER A 54 -6.11 -10.51 -6.40
N ASP A 55 -5.99 -9.81 -5.27
CA ASP A 55 -6.55 -8.45 -5.11
C ASP A 55 -5.63 -7.33 -5.65
N GLY A 56 -4.39 -7.68 -6.00
CA GLY A 56 -3.37 -6.76 -6.51
C GLY A 56 -2.82 -5.80 -5.45
N VAL A 57 -3.05 -6.08 -4.17
CA VAL A 57 -2.61 -5.24 -3.05
C VAL A 57 -1.21 -5.62 -2.61
N PHE A 58 -0.33 -4.63 -2.44
CA PHE A 58 1.03 -4.84 -1.97
C PHE A 58 1.52 -3.71 -1.07
N TRP A 59 2.52 -4.03 -0.26
CA TRP A 59 3.27 -3.08 0.56
C TRP A 59 4.64 -2.82 -0.07
N MET A 60 5.12 -1.58 0.04
CA MET A 60 6.48 -1.22 -0.36
C MET A 60 7.03 -0.09 0.53
N PRO A 61 8.36 0.10 0.62
CA PRO A 61 8.94 1.27 1.24
C PRO A 61 8.45 2.56 0.59
N PHE A 62 8.17 3.57 1.40
CA PHE A 62 7.76 4.88 0.90
C PHE A 62 8.85 5.52 0.04
N GLU A 63 10.13 5.27 0.35
CA GLU A 63 11.25 5.72 -0.47
C GLU A 63 11.24 5.07 -1.85
N SER A 64 10.88 3.79 -1.92
CA SER A 64 10.72 3.08 -3.21
C SER A 64 9.52 3.63 -3.98
N PHE A 65 8.43 3.96 -3.30
CA PHE A 65 7.29 4.62 -3.94
C PHE A 65 7.70 5.95 -4.60
N VAL A 66 8.36 6.84 -3.85
CA VAL A 66 8.85 8.13 -4.37
C VAL A 66 9.84 7.94 -5.54
N LYS A 67 10.62 6.85 -5.53
CA LYS A 67 11.59 6.54 -6.58
C LYS A 67 10.96 6.02 -7.87
N TYR A 68 9.93 5.17 -7.76
CA TYR A 68 9.38 4.43 -8.91
C TYR A 68 8.07 5.02 -9.45
N PHE A 69 7.36 5.85 -8.68
CA PHE A 69 6.11 6.48 -9.11
C PHE A 69 6.34 7.95 -9.44
N GLU A 70 6.21 8.31 -10.71
CA GLU A 70 6.40 9.69 -11.20
C GLU A 70 5.14 10.54 -11.06
N CYS A 71 3.95 9.93 -11.13
CA CYS A 71 2.67 10.61 -11.06
C CYS A 71 1.74 9.93 -10.06
N VAL A 72 1.06 10.74 -9.25
CA VAL A 72 0.12 10.28 -8.22
C VAL A 72 -1.08 11.23 -8.20
N ASP A 73 -2.25 10.71 -8.53
CA ASP A 73 -3.51 11.44 -8.42
C ASP A 73 -4.16 11.21 -7.06
N ILE A 74 -4.45 12.30 -6.35
CA ILE A 74 -5.11 12.26 -5.04
C ILE A 74 -6.53 12.79 -5.18
N CYS A 75 -7.50 11.86 -5.23
CA CYS A 75 -8.92 12.20 -5.20
C CYS A 75 -9.40 12.38 -3.75
N LYS A 76 -9.40 13.62 -3.26
CA LYS A 76 -9.98 13.94 -1.95
C LYS A 76 -11.50 14.02 -2.06
N ILE A 77 -12.20 12.97 -1.62
CA ILE A 77 -13.66 12.96 -1.51
C ILE A 77 -14.05 13.78 -0.28
N ARG A 78 -14.95 14.75 -0.46
CA ARG A 78 -15.63 15.45 0.63
C ARG A 78 -17.01 14.77 0.83
N PRO A 79 -17.35 14.30 2.05
CA PRO A 79 -18.58 13.53 2.28
C PRO A 79 -19.89 14.27 1.92
N ASP A 80 -19.83 15.59 1.87
CA ASP A 80 -20.95 16.52 1.64
C ASP A 80 -21.05 17.03 0.19
N TRP A 81 -20.24 16.51 -0.74
CA TRP A 81 -20.24 16.96 -2.12
C TRP A 81 -21.15 16.09 -3.01
N TYR A 82 -22.27 16.65 -3.45
CA TYR A 82 -23.16 16.06 -4.47
C TYR A 82 -23.09 16.90 -5.75
N GLU A 83 -22.74 16.27 -6.87
CA GLU A 83 -22.80 16.91 -8.20
C GLU A 83 -24.26 16.90 -8.68
N VAL A 84 -24.94 18.04 -8.66
CA VAL A 84 -26.25 18.19 -9.30
C VAL A 84 -26.01 18.36 -10.80
N ARG A 85 -26.32 17.33 -11.59
CA ARG A 85 -26.33 17.44 -13.06
C ARG A 85 -27.72 17.87 -13.48
N ASP A 86 -27.86 19.14 -13.89
CA ASP A 86 -29.07 19.59 -14.56
C ASP A 86 -29.09 19.01 -15.98
N SER A 87 -30.24 18.49 -16.39
CA SER A 87 -30.45 17.74 -17.65
C SER A 87 -30.81 18.66 -18.80
#